data_AF-A0A0E2BCN1-F1
#
_entry.id   AF-A0A0E2BCN1-F1
#
_cell.length_a   1.000
_cell.length_b   1.000
_cell.length_c   1.000
_cell.angle_alpha   90.00
_cell.angle_beta   90.00
_cell.angle_gamma   90.00
#
_symmetry.space_group_name_H-M   'P 1'
#
loop_
_entity.id
_entity.type
_entity.pdbx_description
1 polymer ?
#
loop_
_entity_poly.entity_id
_entity_poly.type
_entity_poly.pdbx_seq_one_letter_code
_entity_poly.pdbx_strand_id
1 'polypeptide(L)' 'MLTFDPAVFSHVIKGNRNTPRYVKAIEESWGLPIDEIRRIYREDQELEANGEQLSEDEINKFVNWYIQILKTKRAAS' A
#
# COMPACT_ATOMS: atom_id res chain seq x y z
N MET A 1 7.76 -18.50 12.10
CA MET A 1 7.99 -17.41 11.13
C MET A 1 6.95 -17.56 10.02
N LEU A 2 6.03 -16.62 9.86
CA LEU A 2 5.08 -16.69 8.74
C LEU A 2 5.84 -16.27 7.49
N THR A 3 6.14 -17.22 6.62
CA THR A 3 6.61 -16.92 5.27
C THR A 3 5.44 -16.33 4.51
N PHE A 4 5.39 -15.00 4.44
CA PHE A 4 4.35 -14.30 3.72
C PHE A 4 4.66 -14.36 2.22
N ASP A 5 3.86 -15.13 1.49
CA ASP A 5 3.92 -15.21 0.02
C ASP A 5 3.45 -13.89 -0.62
N PRO A 6 4.27 -13.24 -1.46
CA PRO A 6 3.90 -12.01 -2.18
C PRO A 6 2.60 -12.14 -2.99
N ALA A 7 2.31 -13.31 -3.55
CA ALA A 7 1.07 -13.56 -4.29
C ALA A 7 -0.15 -13.40 -3.37
N VAL A 8 -0.04 -13.88 -2.12
CA VAL A 8 -1.11 -13.76 -1.12
C VAL A 8 -1.40 -12.30 -0.79
N PHE A 9 -0.38 -11.46 -0.68
CA PHE A 9 -0.57 -10.02 -0.44
C PHE A 9 -1.24 -9.31 -1.62
N SER A 10 -0.83 -9.63 -2.86
CA SER A 10 -1.48 -9.09 -4.05
C SER A 10 -2.98 -9.40 -4.06
N HIS A 11 -3.39 -10.61 -3.68
CA HIS A 11 -4.81 -10.95 -3.59
C HIS A 11 -5.58 -10.16 -2.53
N VAL A 12 -4.93 -9.76 -1.44
CA VAL A 12 -5.57 -8.97 -0.36
C VAL A 12 -5.77 -7.52 -0.82
N ILE A 13 -4.73 -6.95 -1.44
CA ILE A 13 -4.76 -5.62 -2.03
C ILE A 13 -5.81 -5.57 -3.15
N LYS A 14 -5.87 -6.58 -4.01
CA LYS A 14 -6.93 -6.71 -5.04
C LYS A 14 -8.34 -6.95 -4.47
N GLY A 15 -8.49 -7.19 -3.17
CA GLY A 15 -9.78 -7.48 -2.52
C GLY A 15 -10.25 -8.94 -2.66
N ASN A 16 -9.58 -9.75 -3.48
CA ASN A 16 -9.89 -11.17 -3.70
C ASN A 16 -9.73 -12.02 -2.43
N ARG A 17 -8.84 -11.63 -1.50
CA ARG A 17 -8.62 -12.32 -0.22
C ARG A 17 -8.72 -11.35 0.95
N ASN A 18 -9.91 -11.19 1.51
CA ASN A 18 -10.19 -10.16 2.53
C ASN A 18 -10.29 -10.70 3.97
N THR A 19 -9.56 -11.77 4.33
CA THR A 19 -9.66 -12.31 5.69
C THR A 19 -9.02 -11.33 6.70
N PRO A 20 -9.57 -11.16 7.91
CA PRO A 20 -9.08 -10.18 8.88
C PRO A 20 -7.59 -10.29 9.20
N ARG A 21 -7.03 -11.51 9.25
CA ARG A 21 -5.61 -11.75 9.53
C ARG A 21 -4.68 -11.14 8.48
N TYR A 22 -5.02 -11.29 7.19
CA TYR A 22 -4.19 -10.76 6.12
C TYR A 22 -4.37 -9.25 5.96
N VAL A 23 -5.59 -8.74 6.14
CA VAL A 23 -5.88 -7.30 6.16
C VAL A 23 -5.02 -6.63 7.23
N LYS A 24 -5.07 -7.14 8.47
CA LYS A 24 -4.26 -6.63 9.58
C LYS A 24 -2.76 -6.67 9.27
N ALA A 25 -2.26 -7.78 8.71
CA ALA A 25 -0.85 -7.89 8.34
C ALA A 25 -0.42 -6.85 7.29
N ILE A 26 -1.28 -6.55 6.31
CA ILE A 26 -1.03 -5.50 5.31
C ILE A 26 -1.03 -4.12 5.98
N GLU A 27 -2.04 -3.80 6.78
CA GLU A 27 -2.16 -2.50 7.46
C GLU A 27 -1.01 -2.23 8.44
N GLU A 28 -0.54 -3.27 9.13
CA GLU A 28 0.65 -3.21 9.98
C GLU A 28 1.91 -2.96 9.16
N SER A 29 2.07 -3.66 8.03
CA SER A 29 3.27 -3.56 7.18
C SER A 29 3.37 -2.21 6.46
N TRP A 30 2.24 -1.68 5.99
CA TRP A 30 2.18 -0.42 5.22
C TRP A 30 1.98 0.81 6.09
N GLY A 31 1.62 0.65 7.35
CA GLY A 31 1.36 1.82 8.17
C GLY A 31 0.02 2.51 7.89
N LEU A 32 -0.82 1.96 6.99
CA LEU A 32 -2.01 2.61 6.42
C LEU A 32 -3.24 1.72 6.53
N PRO A 33 -4.46 2.30 6.54
CA PRO A 33 -5.70 1.52 6.41
C PRO A 33 -5.76 0.78 5.08
N ILE A 34 -6.41 -0.40 5.06
CA ILE A 34 -6.48 -1.22 3.85
C ILE A 34 -7.15 -0.49 2.67
N ASP A 35 -8.12 0.37 2.95
CA ASP A 35 -8.83 1.12 1.90
C ASP A 35 -7.92 2.16 1.22
N GLU A 36 -6.98 2.74 1.97
CA GLU A 36 -5.98 3.66 1.44
C GLU A 36 -5.00 2.94 0.52
N ILE A 37 -4.49 1.79 0.96
CA ILE A 37 -3.56 0.94 0.19
C ILE A 37 -4.23 0.47 -1.11
N ARG A 38 -5.51 0.10 -1.03
CA ARG A 38 -6.32 -0.27 -2.20
C ARG A 38 -6.52 0.89 -3.16
N ARG A 39 -6.67 2.12 -2.65
CA ARG A 39 -6.79 3.30 -3.50
C ARG A 39 -5.50 3.53 -4.29
N ILE A 40 -4.35 3.57 -3.61
CA ILE A 40 -3.02 3.71 -4.23
C ILE A 40 -2.81 2.62 -5.28
N TYR A 41 -3.09 1.35 -4.95
CA TYR A 41 -2.93 0.26 -5.90
C TYR A 41 -3.82 0.40 -7.15
N ARG A 42 -5.05 0.93 -7.01
CA ARG A 42 -5.92 1.18 -8.18
C ARG A 42 -5.40 2.32 -9.03
N GLU A 43 -4.98 3.42 -8.41
CA GLU A 43 -4.38 4.57 -9.11
C GLU A 43 -3.16 4.13 -9.94
N ASP A 44 -2.27 3.31 -9.36
CA ASP A 44 -1.11 2.75 -10.07
C ASP A 44 -1.52 1.86 -11.26
N GLN A 45 -2.54 1.00 -11.08
CA GLN A 45 -3.04 0.14 -12.15
C GLN A 45 -3.71 0.94 -13.29
N GLU A 46 -4.38 2.04 -12.97
CA GLU A 46 -5.00 2.93 -13.97
C GLU A 46 -3.92 3.64 -14.81
N LEU A 47 -2.85 4.12 -14.17
CA LEU A 47 -1.70 4.71 -14.87
C LEU A 47 -1.03 3.68 -15.80
N GLU A 48 -0.73 2.48 -15.28
CA GLU A 48 -0.16 1.38 -16.08
C GLU A 48 -1.06 1.03 -17.28
N ALA A 49 -2.37 0.96 -17.08
CA ALA A 49 -3.34 0.65 -18.14
C ALA A 49 -3.39 1.74 -19.23
N ASN A 50 -3.14 3.00 -18.86
CA ASN A 50 -3.05 4.12 -19.80
C ASN A 50 -1.67 4.24 -20.47
N GLY A 51 -0.70 3.40 -20.08
CA GLY A 51 0.69 3.52 -20.52
C GLY A 51 1.40 4.75 -19.95
N GLU A 52 0.86 5.31 -18.87
CA GLU A 52 1.38 6.48 -18.17
C GLU A 52 2.33 6.06 -17.05
N GLN A 53 3.22 6.96 -16.68
CA GLN A 53 4.12 6.78 -15.54
C GLN A 53 4.10 8.04 -14.70
N LEU A 54 4.20 7.88 -13.39
CA LEU A 54 4.38 9.00 -12.48
C LEU A 54 5.66 9.75 -12.85
N SER A 55 5.56 11.07 -12.91
CA SER A 55 6.72 11.95 -12.98
C SER A 55 7.57 11.83 -11.72
N GLU A 56 8.85 12.22 -11.81
CA GLU A 56 9.74 12.26 -10.65
C GLU A 56 9.17 13.14 -9.51
N ASP A 57 8.50 14.24 -9.86
CA ASP A 57 7.85 15.12 -8.89
C ASP A 57 6.69 14.43 -8.16
N GLU A 58 5.90 13.63 -8.84
CA GLU A 58 4.80 12.87 -8.23
C GLU A 58 5.33 11.76 -7.32
N ILE A 59 6.37 11.05 -7.76
CA ILE A 59 7.08 10.06 -6.94
C ILE A 59 7.63 10.75 -5.67
N ASN A 60 8.28 11.89 -5.81
CA ASN A 60 8.83 12.64 -4.68
C ASN A 60 7.74 13.13 -3.72
N LYS A 61 6.57 13.56 -4.23
CA LYS A 61 5.42 13.92 -3.39
C LYS A 61 4.93 12.71 -2.59
N PHE A 62 4.75 11.56 -3.26
CA PHE A 62 4.35 10.32 -2.60
C PHE A 62 5.34 9.91 -1.51
N VAL A 63 6.64 9.87 -1.83
CA VAL A 63 7.70 9.48 -0.89
C VAL A 63 7.71 10.42 0.32
N ASN A 64 7.66 11.73 0.10
CA ASN A 64 7.66 12.70 1.19
C ASN A 64 6.42 12.55 2.09
N TRP A 65 5.23 12.38 1.50
CA TRP A 65 4.01 12.11 2.26
C TRP A 65 4.12 10.82 3.08
N TYR A 66 4.55 9.72 2.46
CA TYR A 66 4.63 8.41 3.12
C TYR A 66 5.66 8.41 4.26
N ILE A 67 6.79 9.11 4.08
CA ILE A 67 7.78 9.33 5.17
C ILE A 67 7.13 10.01 6.38
N GLN A 68 6.26 11.00 6.17
CA GLN A 68 5.58 11.66 7.29
C GLN A 68 4.64 10.69 8.02
N ILE A 69 3.87 9.89 7.28
CA ILE A 69 3.01 8.84 7.87
C ILE A 69 3.82 7.90 8.76
N LEU A 70 4.96 7.40 8.27
CA LEU A 70 5.82 6.50 9.03
C LEU A 70 6.40 7.16 10.29
N LYS A 71 6.78 8.44 10.21
CA LYS A 71 7.26 9.22 11.37
C LYS A 71 6.16 9.37 12.42
N THR A 72 4.93 9.69 12.02
CA THR A 72 3.79 9.83 12.93
C THR A 72 3.47 8.50 13.62
N LYS A 73 3.47 7.38 12.89
CA LYS A 73 3.26 6.04 13.50
C LYS A 73 4.33 5.71 14.54
N ARG A 74 5.60 6.01 14.26
CA ARG A 74 6.70 5.78 15.20
C ARG A 74 6.60 6.65 16.45
N ALA A 75 6.11 7.88 16.33
CA ALA A 75 5.92 8.78 17.48
C ALA A 75 4.73 8.38 18.37
N ALA A 76 3.77 7.62 17.82
CA ALA A 76 2.59 7.12 18.53
C ALA A 76 2.77 5.72 19.17
N SER A 77 3.94 5.09 18.97
CA SER A 77 4.29 3.76 19.51
C SER A 77 5.28 3.90 20.68
#